data_AF-A0A349NGC8-F1
#
_entry.id   AF-A0A349NGC8-F1
#
_cell.length_a   1.000
_cell.length_b   1.000
_cell.length_c   1.000
_cell.angle_alpha   90.00
_cell.angle_beta   90.00
_cell.angle_gamma   90.00
#
_symmetry.space_group_name_H-M   'P 1'
#
loop_
_entity.id
_entity.type
_entity.pdbx_description
1 polymer ?
#
loop_
_entity_poly.entity_id
_entity_poly.type
_entity_poly.pdbx_seq_one_letter_code
_entity_poly.pdbx_strand_id
1 'polypeptide(L)'
;MAVLIPHFYIDKIEAGCDEAGRGCLAGSVYAAAVILPADYSNSELNDSKKLSPKKRYALREQVQNDALAWAVGIVTSEEIDKINILHASFLAMHRALDQLKVRPEVLIVDGNHFDPYTPSEFKGEKGHELPFTTLIKGDGRYQSIAAASI
;
A
#
# COMPACT_ATOMS: atom_id res chain seq x y z
N MET A 1 -6.92 20.48 10.50
CA MET A 1 -6.30 19.50 9.58
C MET A 1 -7.42 18.68 8.98
N ALA A 2 -7.40 18.38 7.67
CA ALA A 2 -8.42 17.51 7.08
C ALA A 2 -8.25 16.10 7.69
N VAL A 3 -9.34 15.53 8.20
CA VAL A 3 -9.35 14.16 8.72
C VAL A 3 -9.39 13.23 7.52
N LEU A 4 -8.46 12.27 7.46
CA LEU A 4 -8.42 11.26 6.42
C LEU A 4 -9.63 10.32 6.55
N ILE A 5 -10.21 9.94 5.42
CA ILE A 5 -11.32 8.99 5.36
C ILE A 5 -10.78 7.59 5.68
N PRO A 6 -11.40 6.81 6.57
CA PRO A 6 -10.90 5.47 6.92
C PRO A 6 -10.75 4.53 5.73
N HIS A 7 -11.79 4.41 4.90
CA HIS A 7 -11.90 3.44 3.80
C HIS A 7 -12.55 4.07 2.56
N PHE A 8 -12.22 3.55 1.37
CA PHE A 8 -12.93 3.87 0.13
C PHE A 8 -14.13 2.93 -0.07
N TYR A 9 -13.95 1.63 0.23
CA TYR A 9 -15.01 0.62 0.22
C TYR A 9 -15.47 0.33 1.65
N ILE A 10 -16.77 0.53 1.94
CA ILE A 10 -17.31 0.43 3.31
C ILE A 10 -17.62 -1.03 3.71
N ASP A 11 -18.04 -1.85 2.76
CA ASP A 11 -18.55 -3.22 3.04
C ASP A 11 -17.59 -4.33 2.57
N LYS A 12 -16.30 -4.01 2.44
CA LYS A 12 -15.29 -4.94 1.94
C LYS A 12 -13.99 -4.85 2.72
N ILE A 13 -13.24 -5.95 2.75
CA ILE A 13 -11.87 -5.94 3.24
C ILE A 13 -10.98 -5.21 2.22
N GLU A 14 -10.65 -3.96 2.52
CA GLU A 14 -9.83 -3.10 1.68
C GLU A 14 -8.35 -3.14 2.10
N ALA A 15 -7.45 -3.31 1.13
CA ALA A 15 -6.02 -3.04 1.32
C ALA A 15 -5.62 -1.72 0.65
N GLY A 16 -5.05 -0.81 1.42
CA GLY A 16 -4.38 0.39 0.92
C GLY A 16 -2.92 0.09 0.57
N CYS A 17 -2.46 0.57 -0.58
CA CYS A 17 -1.10 0.35 -1.09
C CYS A 17 -0.42 1.68 -1.47
N ASP A 18 0.86 1.79 -1.16
CA ASP A 18 1.73 2.92 -1.56
C ASP A 18 3.18 2.43 -1.70
N GLU A 19 4.01 3.19 -2.43
CA GLU A 19 5.42 2.90 -2.66
C GLU A 19 6.38 4.01 -2.20
N ALA A 20 7.61 3.62 -1.88
CA ALA A 20 8.74 4.50 -1.63
C ALA A 20 9.97 4.05 -2.42
N GLY A 21 10.77 5.02 -2.87
CA GLY A 21 12.03 4.76 -3.60
C GLY A 21 11.94 4.89 -5.12
N ARG A 22 10.74 5.14 -5.68
CA ARG A 22 10.52 5.22 -7.13
C ARG A 22 11.36 6.29 -7.86
N GLY A 23 11.66 7.41 -7.19
CA GLY A 23 12.43 8.52 -7.77
C GLY A 23 13.91 8.55 -7.38
N CYS A 24 14.41 7.56 -6.64
CA CYS A 24 15.77 7.55 -6.10
C CYS A 24 16.79 7.10 -7.16
N LEU A 25 18.00 7.67 -7.11
CA LEU A 25 19.11 7.26 -7.99
C LEU A 25 19.67 5.88 -7.63
N ALA A 26 19.60 5.51 -6.35
CA ALA A 26 20.13 4.25 -5.83
C ALA A 26 19.17 3.68 -4.78
N GLY A 27 19.23 2.36 -4.62
CA GLY A 27 18.42 1.61 -3.66
C GLY A 27 17.27 0.86 -4.31
N SER A 28 16.56 0.11 -3.48
CA SER A 28 15.39 -0.68 -3.86
C SER A 28 14.13 0.18 -3.85
N VAL A 29 13.10 -0.29 -4.54
CA VAL A 29 11.72 0.16 -4.31
C VAL A 29 11.11 -0.70 -3.23
N TYR A 30 10.44 -0.04 -2.29
CA TYR A 30 9.66 -0.65 -1.23
C TYR A 30 8.20 -0.29 -1.47
N ALA A 31 7.29 -1.20 -1.19
CA ALA A 31 5.87 -0.89 -1.14
C ALA A 31 5.24 -1.61 0.05
N ALA A 32 4.19 -1.02 0.62
CA ALA A 32 3.43 -1.64 1.67
C ALA A 32 1.98 -1.87 1.22
N ALA A 33 1.36 -2.88 1.82
CA ALA A 33 -0.08 -3.09 1.77
C ALA A 33 -0.60 -3.16 3.21
N VAL A 34 -1.65 -2.41 3.52
CA VAL A 34 -2.21 -2.31 4.87
C VAL A 34 -3.73 -2.46 4.83
N ILE A 35 -4.26 -3.34 5.68
CA ILE A 35 -5.68 -3.53 5.94
C ILE A 35 -5.98 -3.03 7.35
N LEU A 36 -6.81 -2.01 7.47
CA LEU A 36 -7.21 -1.42 8.75
C LEU A 36 -8.61 -1.89 9.18
N PRO A 37 -8.94 -1.88 10.48
CA PRO A 37 -10.30 -2.07 10.96
C PRO A 37 -11.31 -1.10 10.31
N ALA A 38 -12.55 -1.53 10.11
CA ALA A 38 -13.60 -0.73 9.44
C ALA A 38 -13.87 0.62 10.12
N ASP A 39 -13.74 0.68 11.45
CA ASP A 39 -13.93 1.86 12.29
C ASP A 39 -12.61 2.56 12.65
N TYR A 40 -11.50 2.17 12.01
CA TYR A 40 -10.18 2.72 12.32
C TYR A 40 -10.14 4.23 12.09
N SER A 41 -9.60 4.94 13.07
CA SER A 41 -9.44 6.38 13.01
C SER A 41 -8.20 6.80 13.75
N ASN A 42 -7.24 7.35 13.01
CA ASN A 42 -6.02 7.92 13.57
C ASN A 42 -5.81 9.34 13.03
N SER A 43 -6.01 10.32 13.90
CA SER A 43 -5.85 11.74 13.55
C SER A 43 -4.40 12.17 13.33
N GLU A 44 -3.44 11.35 13.74
CA GLU A 44 -2.02 11.58 13.54
C GLU A 44 -1.50 11.08 12.19
N LEU A 45 -2.23 10.18 11.53
CA LEU A 45 -1.95 9.77 10.15
C LEU A 45 -2.20 10.94 9.20
N ASN A 46 -1.21 11.21 8.37
CA ASN A 46 -1.26 12.22 7.32
C ASN A 46 -0.18 11.88 6.29
N ASP A 47 -0.08 12.71 5.25
CA ASP A 47 1.03 12.71 4.28
C ASP A 47 2.39 12.57 5.01
N SER A 48 3.04 11.42 4.80
CA SER A 48 4.23 11.00 5.52
C SER A 48 5.40 11.98 5.34
N LYS A 49 5.42 12.71 4.22
CA LYS A 49 6.45 13.71 3.89
C LYS A 49 6.36 14.95 4.79
N LYS A 50 5.21 15.18 5.44
CA LYS A 50 5.01 16.28 6.40
C LYS A 50 5.39 15.89 7.83
N LEU A 51 5.72 14.62 8.07
CA LEU A 51 5.99 14.09 9.41
C LEU A 51 7.49 14.00 9.67
N SER A 52 7.89 14.27 10.91
CA SER A 52 9.27 14.03 11.32
C SER A 52 9.60 12.54 11.32
N PRO A 53 10.87 12.14 11.14
CA PRO A 53 11.27 10.74 11.21
C PRO A 53 10.83 10.07 12.51
N LYS A 54 10.99 10.75 13.66
CA LYS A 54 10.55 10.26 14.97
C LYS A 54 9.04 9.95 14.98
N LYS A 55 8.22 10.82 14.40
CA LYS A 55 6.77 10.62 14.31
C LYS A 55 6.41 9.47 13.38
N ARG A 56 7.11 9.31 12.25
CA ARG A 56 6.91 8.17 11.35
C ARG A 56 7.23 6.83 12.02
N TYR A 57 8.33 6.73 12.76
CA TYR A 57 8.65 5.50 13.49
C TYR A 57 7.59 5.13 14.55
N ALA A 58 7.12 6.12 15.32
CA ALA A 58 6.03 5.89 16.28
C ALA A 58 4.73 5.48 15.59
N LEU A 59 4.37 6.14 14.48
CA LEU A 59 3.18 5.79 13.70
C LEU A 59 3.29 4.41 13.06
N ARG A 60 4.47 4.02 12.59
CA ARG A 60 4.72 2.68 12.06
C ARG A 60 4.38 1.62 13.12
N GLU A 61 4.91 1.76 14.34
CA GLU A 61 4.60 0.82 15.42
C GLU A 61 3.10 0.77 15.71
N GLN A 62 2.43 1.93 15.72
CA GLN A 62 1.00 2.01 15.92
C GLN A 62 0.22 1.31 14.78
N VAL A 63 0.50 1.64 13.52
CA VAL A 63 -0.14 1.01 12.35
C VAL A 63 0.07 -0.51 12.38
N GLN A 64 1.26 -0.97 12.72
CA GLN A 64 1.56 -2.40 12.77
C GLN A 64 0.78 -3.14 13.87
N ASN A 65 0.46 -2.47 14.97
CA ASN A 65 -0.33 -3.01 16.06
C ASN A 65 -1.84 -2.97 15.79
N ASP A 66 -2.31 -1.88 15.17
CA ASP A 66 -3.74 -1.62 14.97
C ASP A 66 -4.29 -2.29 13.70
N ALA A 67 -3.46 -2.51 12.68
CA ALA A 67 -3.88 -3.09 11.41
C ALA A 67 -4.29 -4.57 11.56
N LEU A 68 -5.34 -4.96 10.83
CA LEU A 68 -5.78 -6.35 10.73
C LEU A 68 -4.72 -7.21 10.01
N ALA A 69 -4.08 -6.63 8.99
CA ALA A 69 -2.92 -7.20 8.33
C ALA A 69 -2.10 -6.09 7.67
N TRP A 70 -0.80 -6.31 7.58
CA TRP A 70 0.11 -5.48 6.82
C TRP A 70 1.28 -6.31 6.33
N ALA A 71 1.94 -5.84 5.27
CA ALA A 71 3.16 -6.43 4.75
C ALA A 71 3.96 -5.41 3.94
N VAL A 72 5.23 -5.72 3.72
CA VAL A 72 6.14 -4.91 2.90
C VAL A 72 6.74 -5.79 1.80
N GLY A 73 6.64 -5.32 0.57
CA GLY A 73 7.31 -5.88 -0.59
C GLY A 73 8.50 -5.02 -0.99
N ILE A 74 9.51 -5.68 -1.56
CA ILE A 74 10.78 -5.03 -1.94
C ILE A 74 11.12 -5.51 -3.35
N VAL A 75 11.61 -4.62 -4.20
CA VAL A 75 12.17 -4.93 -5.52
C VAL A 75 13.54 -4.26 -5.64
N THR A 76 14.58 -5.06 -5.91
CA THR A 76 15.96 -4.57 -5.88
C THR A 76 16.31 -3.74 -7.13
N SER A 77 17.41 -2.99 -7.08
CA SER A 77 17.92 -2.25 -8.25
C SER A 77 18.15 -3.15 -9.46
N GLU A 78 18.66 -4.36 -9.25
CA GLU A 78 18.93 -5.33 -10.30
C GLU A 78 17.64 -5.87 -10.94
N GLU A 79 16.53 -5.90 -10.18
CA GLU A 79 15.21 -6.23 -10.71
C GLU A 79 14.60 -5.03 -11.44
N ILE A 80 14.73 -3.83 -10.89
CA ILE A 80 14.29 -2.56 -11.51
C ILE A 80 14.90 -2.42 -12.92
N ASP A 81 16.19 -2.68 -13.07
CA ASP A 81 16.88 -2.60 -14.36
C ASP A 81 16.29 -3.55 -15.42
N LYS A 82 15.65 -4.65 -15.00
CA LYS A 82 15.06 -5.64 -15.90
C LYS A 82 13.63 -5.30 -16.31
N ILE A 83 12.85 -4.70 -15.42
CA ILE A 83 11.40 -4.52 -15.60
C ILE A 83 10.97 -3.05 -15.62
N ASN A 84 11.91 -2.12 -15.52
CA ASN A 84 11.73 -0.68 -15.33
C ASN A 84 11.06 -0.27 -14.00
N ILE A 85 11.21 1.01 -13.68
CA ILE A 85 10.81 1.56 -12.39
C ILE A 85 9.29 1.59 -12.15
N LEU A 86 8.48 1.67 -13.22
CA LEU A 86 7.02 1.66 -13.10
C LEU A 86 6.52 0.28 -12.67
N HIS A 87 6.94 -0.78 -13.37
CA HIS A 87 6.51 -2.14 -13.02
C HIS A 87 7.22 -2.66 -11.76
N ALA A 88 8.40 -2.16 -11.42
CA ALA A 88 9.03 -2.46 -10.14
C ALA A 88 8.20 -1.97 -8.95
N SER A 89 7.59 -0.78 -9.04
CA SER A 89 6.63 -0.31 -8.02
C SER A 89 5.43 -1.24 -7.88
N PHE A 90 4.84 -1.66 -9.00
CA PHE A 90 3.70 -2.59 -8.99
C PHE A 90 4.09 -3.97 -8.44
N LEU A 91 5.25 -4.50 -8.84
CA LEU A 91 5.77 -5.76 -8.33
C LEU A 91 6.03 -5.70 -6.82
N ALA A 92 6.54 -4.57 -6.30
CA ALA A 92 6.71 -4.38 -4.86
C ALA A 92 5.36 -4.43 -4.15
N MET A 93 4.33 -3.77 -4.68
CA MET A 93 2.97 -3.83 -4.12
C MET A 93 2.39 -5.25 -4.19
N HIS A 94 2.53 -5.95 -5.31
CA HIS A 94 2.08 -7.34 -5.45
C HIS A 94 2.76 -8.26 -4.44
N ARG A 95 4.08 -8.10 -4.22
CA ARG A 95 4.83 -8.82 -3.18
C ARG A 95 4.32 -8.50 -1.77
N ALA A 96 3.93 -7.27 -1.49
CA ALA A 96 3.32 -6.92 -0.22
C ALA A 96 1.95 -7.62 -0.06
N LEU A 97 1.10 -7.56 -1.08
CA LEU A 97 -0.22 -8.18 -1.08
C LEU A 97 -0.16 -9.70 -0.87
N ASP A 98 0.76 -10.39 -1.53
CA ASP A 98 0.94 -11.84 -1.38
C ASP A 98 1.27 -12.25 0.07
N GLN A 99 2.00 -11.39 0.80
CA GLN A 99 2.45 -11.62 2.17
C GLN A 99 1.40 -11.26 3.23
N LEU A 100 0.27 -10.64 2.86
CA LEU A 100 -0.79 -10.33 3.81
C LEU A 100 -1.39 -11.60 4.41
N LYS A 101 -1.53 -11.62 5.73
CA LYS A 101 -2.17 -12.73 6.47
C LYS A 101 -3.69 -12.75 6.34
N VAL A 102 -4.29 -11.61 5.99
CA VAL A 102 -5.71 -11.46 5.67
C VAL A 102 -5.82 -11.13 4.20
N ARG A 103 -6.67 -11.86 3.46
CA ARG A 103 -6.86 -11.60 2.03
C ARG A 103 -7.80 -10.42 1.82
N PRO A 104 -7.37 -9.38 1.09
CA PRO A 104 -8.27 -8.29 0.73
C PRO A 104 -9.25 -8.73 -0.37
N GLU A 105 -10.42 -8.11 -0.37
CA GLU A 105 -11.43 -8.24 -1.42
C GLU A 105 -11.30 -7.16 -2.49
N VAL A 106 -10.71 -6.03 -2.13
CA VAL A 106 -10.50 -4.86 -2.99
C VAL A 106 -9.22 -4.13 -2.60
N LEU A 107 -8.63 -3.46 -3.58
CA LEU A 107 -7.41 -2.69 -3.41
C LEU A 107 -7.67 -1.20 -3.66
N ILE A 108 -7.04 -0.34 -2.87
CA ILE A 108 -6.82 1.05 -3.26
C ILE A 108 -5.33 1.36 -3.30
N VAL A 109 -4.90 2.05 -4.35
CA VAL A 109 -3.49 2.23 -4.68
C VAL A 109 -3.20 3.72 -4.87
N ASP A 110 -2.13 4.24 -4.25
CA ASP A 110 -1.69 5.61 -4.53
C ASP A 110 -1.17 5.71 -5.97
N GLY A 111 -1.64 6.72 -6.70
CA GLY A 111 -1.22 6.99 -8.07
C GLY A 111 -2.34 6.84 -9.10
N ASN A 112 -1.94 6.69 -10.37
CA ASN A 112 -2.85 6.73 -11.52
C ASN A 112 -2.74 5.49 -12.43
N HIS A 113 -1.87 4.55 -12.09
CA HIS A 113 -1.67 3.30 -12.82
C HIS A 113 -1.43 2.18 -11.80
N PHE A 114 -1.87 0.98 -12.15
CA PHE A 114 -1.60 -0.23 -11.39
C PHE A 114 -1.79 -1.42 -12.32
N ASP A 115 -0.85 -2.37 -12.30
CA ASP A 115 -1.03 -3.63 -13.00
C ASP A 115 -2.02 -4.50 -12.22
N PRO A 116 -3.07 -5.07 -12.86
CA PRO A 116 -4.02 -5.93 -12.20
C PRO A 116 -3.34 -7.03 -11.39
N TYR A 117 -3.76 -7.17 -10.14
CA TYR A 117 -3.19 -8.14 -9.21
C TYR A 117 -4.07 -9.39 -9.15
N THR A 118 -3.46 -10.55 -9.39
CA THR A 118 -4.04 -11.86 -9.09
C THR A 118 -3.25 -12.47 -7.93
N PRO A 119 -3.91 -12.92 -6.85
CA PRO A 119 -3.21 -13.59 -5.76
C PRO A 119 -2.37 -14.76 -6.27
N SER A 120 -1.17 -14.92 -5.71
CA SER A 120 -0.21 -15.93 -6.16
C SER A 120 -0.76 -17.36 -6.13
N GLU A 121 -1.71 -17.68 -5.24
CA GLU A 121 -2.40 -18.97 -5.21
C GLU A 121 -3.26 -19.28 -6.44
N PHE A 122 -3.69 -18.26 -7.20
CA PHE A 122 -4.51 -18.38 -8.41
C PHE A 122 -3.72 -17.99 -9.68
N LYS A 123 -2.40 -17.94 -9.61
CA LYS A 123 -1.57 -17.45 -10.71
C LYS A 123 -1.72 -18.31 -11.97
N GLY A 124 -2.14 -17.68 -13.06
CA GLY A 124 -2.40 -18.34 -14.34
C GLY A 124 -3.85 -18.76 -14.54
N GLU A 125 -4.69 -18.62 -13.50
CA GLU A 125 -6.14 -18.75 -13.60
C GLU A 125 -6.76 -17.40 -14.00
N LYS A 126 -7.85 -17.44 -14.78
CA LYS A 126 -8.56 -16.23 -15.21
C LYS A 126 -9.71 -15.91 -14.26
N GLY A 127 -9.98 -14.62 -14.05
CA GLY A 127 -11.14 -14.18 -13.27
C GLY A 127 -10.91 -14.11 -11.76
N HIS A 128 -9.65 -14.23 -11.32
CA HIS A 128 -9.24 -14.08 -9.93
C HIS A 128 -8.52 -12.74 -9.68
N GLU A 129 -8.53 -11.81 -10.65
CA GLU A 129 -8.02 -10.46 -10.43
C GLU A 129 -8.83 -9.75 -9.34
N LEU A 130 -8.13 -9.17 -8.37
CA LEU A 130 -8.79 -8.33 -7.37
C LEU A 130 -9.22 -7.00 -7.99
N PRO A 131 -10.46 -6.54 -7.76
CA PRO A 131 -10.85 -5.18 -8.13
C PRO A 131 -9.98 -4.16 -7.42
N PHE A 132 -9.60 -3.10 -8.13
CA PHE A 132 -8.76 -2.04 -7.58
C PHE A 132 -9.23 -0.66 -8.01
N THR A 133 -8.91 0.36 -7.21
CA THR A 133 -9.04 1.78 -7.57
C THR A 133 -7.72 2.50 -7.37
N THR A 134 -7.23 3.17 -8.41
CA THR A 134 -6.06 4.05 -8.32
C THR A 134 -6.50 5.46 -7.90
N LEU A 135 -5.84 6.04 -6.91
CA LEU A 135 -6.19 7.34 -6.34
C LEU A 135 -4.97 8.25 -6.37
N ILE A 136 -5.05 9.34 -7.14
CA ILE A 136 -4.00 10.37 -7.13
C ILE A 136 -4.01 11.08 -5.77
N LYS A 137 -2.87 11.05 -5.06
CA LYS A 137 -2.71 11.60 -3.69
C LYS A 137 -3.67 10.93 -2.71
N GLY A 138 -3.75 9.60 -2.80
CA GLY A 138 -4.55 8.75 -1.93
C GLY A 138 -4.09 8.82 -0.48
N ASP A 139 -2.79 8.94 -0.24
CA ASP A 139 -2.15 9.12 1.08
C ASP A 139 -2.67 10.36 1.83
N GLY A 140 -3.00 11.42 1.09
CA GLY A 140 -3.61 12.64 1.63
C GLY A 140 -5.12 12.57 1.82
N ARG A 141 -5.76 11.44 1.54
CA ARG A 141 -7.23 11.29 1.53
C ARG A 141 -7.75 10.09 2.31
N TYR A 142 -7.05 8.96 2.27
CA TYR A 142 -7.49 7.68 2.84
C TYR A 142 -6.47 7.13 3.83
N GLN A 143 -6.94 6.67 4.99
CA GLN A 143 -6.08 6.20 6.08
C GLN A 143 -5.32 4.93 5.72
N SER A 144 -5.92 4.01 4.96
CA SER A 144 -5.26 2.77 4.53
C SER A 144 -4.05 3.04 3.62
N ILE A 145 -4.16 3.98 2.66
CA ILE A 145 -3.02 4.43 1.83
C ILE A 145 -2.01 5.22 2.65
N ALA A 146 -2.49 6.14 3.50
CA ALA A 146 -1.60 6.91 4.38
C ALA A 146 -0.78 5.99 5.30
N ALA A 147 -1.39 4.94 5.83
CA ALA A 147 -0.72 3.93 6.65
C ALA A 147 0.32 3.12 5.85
N ALA A 148 0.05 2.80 4.58
CA ALA A 148 1.03 2.17 3.71
C ALA A 148 2.22 3.10 3.35
N SER A 149 2.00 4.41 3.36
CA SER A 149 3.03 5.44 3.11
C SER A 149 4.01 5.66 4.27
N ILE A 150 3.72 5.12 5.47
CA ILE A 150 4.49 5.33 6.72
C ILE A 150 5.60 4.29 6.88
#